data_AF-A0A956C8S6-F1
#
_entry.id   AF-A0A956C8S6-F1
#
_cell.length_a   1.000
_cell.length_b   1.000
_cell.length_c   1.000
_cell.angle_alpha   90.00
_cell.angle_beta   90.00
_cell.angle_gamma   90.00
#
_symmetry.space_group_name_H-M   'P 1'
#
loop_
_entity.id
_entity.type
_entity.pdbx_description
1 polymer ?
#
loop_
_entity_poly.entity_id
_entity_poly.type
_entity_poly.pdbx_seq_one_letter_code
_entity_poly.pdbx_strand_id
1 'polypeptide(L)'
;MFASPWGRLGVTVGLASVTEALFHVPIMGIDLHSFAQRGGQPPYLSVGTLGILPIINAFLIVEIGALLKSRWREIRVSGAQGRARMTRVARGVALVLAAAQSFGLCLYLEGISPWVAPAVSNPGWEFRATTMITLVGATALLMVIADAIGRFGVGNGYSVLIAVGICGQLWRTLGEALDHGPQALVKNVVVLLAIVFVVARLLPPRRPKQRTADGDPYRTASPKPPSPHPIVRPLPSGTLPLTDVAAVLIWISSIPVLLGDGEPTTALAVGAPSFEAWGAWLVVGLTLLFAVLFHSPRRIAELRAKVLGFEDAGAVVAKAKRRWVPQVIVAVLALTGAWWVQNWLWRTDELRVELLEGVVLAAVLLDIFHEMRARRLLNDAVVVGELHRIYALDVALALLEREGIQAAPRTVFHRTLLQFFGPYLPLQLLVPRRDAKRARKLLRRVTGRPRHRR
;
A
#
# COMPACT_ATOMS: atom_id res chain seq x y z
N MET A 1 9.31 2.09 29.13
CA MET A 1 9.86 1.22 28.06
C MET A 1 9.23 1.46 26.68
N PHE A 2 7.89 1.55 26.54
CA PHE A 2 7.19 1.70 25.23
C PHE A 2 7.19 3.09 24.58
N ALA A 3 7.71 4.12 25.23
CA ALA A 3 7.73 5.49 24.70
C ALA A 3 8.94 5.78 23.78
N SER A 4 10.03 5.01 23.91
CA SER A 4 11.22 5.25 23.09
C SER A 4 10.98 4.80 21.64
N PRO A 5 11.60 5.47 20.64
CA PRO A 5 11.49 5.07 19.23
C PRO A 5 11.85 3.59 18.99
N TRP A 6 12.86 3.10 19.72
CA TRP A 6 13.31 1.72 19.66
C TRP A 6 12.33 0.72 20.28
N GLY A 7 11.69 1.07 21.41
CA GLY A 7 10.66 0.23 22.00
C GLY A 7 9.46 0.04 21.06
N ARG A 8 9.06 1.11 20.35
CA ARG A 8 7.99 1.04 19.34
C ARG A 8 8.43 0.23 18.11
N LEU A 9 9.68 0.35 17.68
CA LEU A 9 10.21 -0.50 16.60
C LEU A 9 10.21 -1.98 17.01
N GLY A 10 10.63 -2.29 18.24
CA GLY A 10 10.59 -3.65 18.78
C GLY A 10 9.18 -4.24 18.77
N VAL A 11 8.16 -3.45 19.11
CA VAL A 11 6.75 -3.86 18.99
C VAL A 11 6.36 -4.13 17.54
N THR A 12 6.74 -3.25 16.59
CA THR A 12 6.49 -3.48 15.16
C THR A 12 7.12 -4.77 14.67
N VAL A 13 8.40 -4.98 14.98
CA VAL A 13 9.15 -6.17 14.54
C VAL A 13 8.58 -7.43 15.19
N GLY A 14 8.33 -7.43 16.50
CA GLY A 14 7.77 -8.59 17.18
C GLY A 14 6.39 -8.99 16.66
N LEU A 15 5.50 -8.00 16.43
CA LEU A 15 4.18 -8.27 15.84
C LEU A 15 4.26 -8.69 14.37
N ALA A 16 5.21 -8.14 13.60
CA ALA A 16 5.47 -8.58 12.23
C ALA A 16 5.98 -10.03 12.18
N SER A 17 6.85 -10.44 13.10
CA SER A 17 7.34 -11.82 13.18
C SER A 17 6.22 -12.83 13.44
N VAL A 18 5.17 -12.46 14.19
CA VAL A 18 3.98 -13.31 14.36
C VAL A 18 3.29 -13.54 13.02
N THR A 19 3.26 -12.56 12.13
CA THR A 19 2.63 -12.74 10.81
C THR A 19 3.42 -13.68 9.91
N GLU A 20 4.75 -13.65 10.00
CA GLU A 20 5.60 -14.63 9.31
C GLU A 20 5.42 -16.04 9.90
N ALA A 21 5.31 -16.16 11.23
CA ALA A 21 5.08 -17.44 11.88
C ALA A 21 3.81 -18.14 11.37
N LEU A 22 2.75 -17.40 11.01
CA LEU A 22 1.53 -17.98 10.42
C LEU A 22 1.79 -18.69 9.09
N PHE A 23 2.80 -18.29 8.32
CA PHE A 23 3.19 -18.97 7.07
C PHE A 23 3.93 -20.28 7.30
N HIS A 24 4.36 -20.56 8.53
CA HIS A 24 5.01 -21.81 8.91
C HIS A 24 4.07 -22.79 9.63
N VAL A 25 2.86 -22.36 10.00
CA VAL A 25 1.86 -23.23 10.60
C VAL A 25 1.10 -23.96 9.49
N PRO A 26 1.16 -25.29 9.40
CA PRO A 26 0.43 -26.04 8.37
C PRO A 26 -1.08 -26.00 8.62
N ILE A 27 -1.86 -26.08 7.54
CA ILE A 27 -3.31 -26.23 7.63
C ILE A 27 -3.62 -27.67 8.06
N MET A 28 -4.60 -27.84 8.95
CA MET A 28 -5.05 -29.17 9.38
C MET A 28 -5.64 -29.96 8.20
N GLY A 29 -5.31 -31.25 8.12
CA GLY A 29 -5.84 -32.14 7.07
C GLY A 29 -5.09 -32.09 5.73
N ILE A 30 -3.97 -31.35 5.66
CA ILE A 30 -3.06 -31.34 4.51
C ILE A 30 -1.80 -32.14 4.84
N ASP A 31 -1.47 -33.14 4.01
CA ASP A 31 -0.21 -33.87 4.11
C ASP A 31 0.84 -33.26 3.17
N LEU A 32 1.56 -32.26 3.70
CA LEU A 32 2.63 -31.55 2.99
C LEU A 32 3.81 -32.47 2.63
N HIS A 33 4.04 -33.53 3.39
CA HIS A 33 5.20 -34.40 3.20
C HIS A 33 4.98 -35.35 2.01
N SER A 34 3.80 -35.96 1.91
CA SER A 34 3.47 -36.77 0.73
C SER A 34 3.30 -35.93 -0.54
N PHE A 35 2.84 -34.68 -0.41
CA PHE A 35 2.74 -33.75 -1.53
C PHE A 35 4.13 -33.39 -2.10
N ALA A 36 5.10 -33.07 -1.24
CA ALA A 36 6.46 -32.69 -1.64
C ALA A 36 7.24 -33.87 -2.26
N GLN A 37 7.09 -35.09 -1.74
CA GLN A 37 7.84 -36.28 -2.20
C GLN A 37 7.43 -36.76 -3.60
N ARG A 38 6.24 -36.40 -4.10
CA ARG A 38 5.71 -36.89 -5.38
C ARG A 38 5.90 -35.91 -6.54
N GLY A 39 6.86 -34.99 -6.40
CA GLY A 39 7.21 -34.03 -7.44
C GLY A 39 6.33 -32.78 -7.48
N GLY A 40 5.37 -32.64 -6.56
CA GLY A 40 4.70 -31.37 -6.32
C GLY A 40 5.65 -30.43 -5.56
N GLN A 41 5.93 -29.24 -6.09
CA GLN A 41 6.50 -28.18 -5.23
C GLN A 41 5.43 -27.85 -4.19
N PRO A 42 5.66 -28.07 -2.88
CA PRO A 42 4.64 -27.76 -1.90
C PRO A 42 4.27 -26.29 -2.08
N PRO A 43 3.02 -25.96 -2.46
CA PRO A 43 2.55 -24.61 -2.25
C PRO A 43 2.77 -24.34 -0.77
N TYR A 44 3.16 -23.13 -0.41
CA TYR A 44 3.33 -22.73 0.99
C TYR A 44 1.95 -22.65 1.69
N LEU A 45 1.26 -23.80 1.74
CA LEU A 45 -0.08 -24.06 2.25
C LEU A 45 -0.01 -24.09 3.75
N SER A 46 -0.30 -22.92 4.29
CA SER A 46 -0.18 -22.59 5.70
C SER A 46 -1.41 -21.82 6.17
N VAL A 47 -1.54 -21.63 7.48
CA VAL A 47 -2.56 -20.76 8.06
C VAL A 47 -2.44 -19.32 7.50
N GLY A 48 -1.24 -18.92 7.09
CA GLY A 48 -0.95 -17.66 6.40
C GLY A 48 -1.31 -17.60 4.91
N THR A 49 -1.79 -18.67 4.27
CA THR A 49 -1.94 -18.76 2.80
C THR A 49 -2.70 -17.60 2.17
N LEU A 50 -3.84 -17.20 2.76
CA LEU A 50 -4.62 -16.07 2.24
C LEU A 50 -3.89 -14.72 2.36
N GLY A 51 -2.97 -14.63 3.32
CA GLY A 51 -2.19 -13.44 3.61
C GLY A 51 -3.06 -12.21 3.89
N ILE A 52 -2.53 -11.05 3.49
CA ILE A 52 -3.23 -9.76 3.64
C ILE A 52 -4.16 -9.43 2.46
N LEU A 53 -4.16 -10.24 1.40
CA LEU A 53 -4.90 -9.97 0.15
C LEU A 53 -6.41 -9.79 0.33
N PRO A 54 -7.15 -10.64 1.11
CA PRO A 54 -8.58 -10.43 1.34
C PRO A 54 -8.87 -9.06 1.96
N ILE A 55 -7.95 -8.59 2.80
CA ILE A 55 -8.05 -7.29 3.47
C ILE A 55 -7.88 -6.17 2.44
N ILE A 56 -6.80 -6.20 1.65
CA ILE A 56 -6.52 -5.19 0.61
C ILE A 56 -7.69 -5.08 -0.37
N ASN A 57 -8.17 -6.22 -0.87
CA ASN A 57 -9.27 -6.28 -1.83
C ASN A 57 -10.57 -5.72 -1.24
N ALA A 58 -10.87 -6.01 0.02
CA ALA A 58 -12.05 -5.44 0.67
C ALA A 58 -12.00 -3.92 0.78
N PHE A 59 -10.83 -3.35 1.09
CA PHE A 59 -10.66 -1.89 1.08
C PHE A 59 -10.82 -1.30 -0.32
N LEU A 60 -10.34 -2.00 -1.37
CA LEU A 60 -10.57 -1.59 -2.76
C LEU A 60 -12.06 -1.53 -3.08
N ILE A 61 -12.79 -2.62 -2.80
CA ILE A 61 -14.22 -2.74 -3.08
C ILE A 61 -15.00 -1.61 -2.38
N VAL A 62 -14.70 -1.34 -1.10
CA VAL A 62 -15.36 -0.27 -0.35
C VAL A 62 -15.01 1.12 -0.89
N GLU A 63 -13.76 1.36 -1.31
CA GLU A 63 -13.38 2.65 -1.92
C GLU A 63 -14.04 2.85 -3.29
N ILE A 64 -14.06 1.83 -4.16
CA ILE A 64 -14.74 1.88 -5.45
C ILE A 64 -16.25 2.07 -5.23
N GLY A 65 -16.86 1.33 -4.32
CA GLY A 65 -18.28 1.50 -3.96
C GLY A 65 -18.60 2.92 -3.48
N ALA A 66 -17.67 3.57 -2.77
CA ALA A 66 -17.80 4.97 -2.37
C ALA A 66 -17.68 5.98 -3.51
N LEU A 67 -17.03 5.62 -4.62
CA LEU A 67 -17.02 6.43 -5.84
C LEU A 67 -18.32 6.27 -6.60
N LEU A 68 -18.91 5.07 -6.63
CA LEU A 68 -20.12 4.78 -7.38
C LEU A 68 -21.39 5.32 -6.70
N LYS A 69 -21.48 5.25 -5.36
CA LYS A 69 -22.71 5.61 -4.61
C LYS A 69 -22.57 6.91 -3.82
N SER A 70 -23.47 7.88 -4.05
CA SER A 70 -23.42 9.22 -3.40
C SER A 70 -23.35 9.15 -1.87
N ARG A 71 -24.21 8.33 -1.23
CA ARG A 71 -24.23 8.17 0.24
C ARG A 71 -22.87 7.76 0.81
N TRP A 72 -22.15 6.87 0.12
CA TRP A 72 -20.83 6.42 0.55
C TRP A 72 -19.76 7.48 0.27
N ARG A 73 -19.91 8.25 -0.80
CA ARG A 73 -19.06 9.42 -1.11
C ARG A 73 -19.13 10.47 0.01
N GLU A 74 -20.30 10.71 0.59
CA GLU A 74 -20.47 11.61 1.74
C GLU A 74 -19.76 11.08 2.98
N ILE A 75 -19.97 9.79 3.32
CA ILE A 75 -19.28 9.12 4.42
C ILE A 75 -17.75 9.23 4.23
N ARG A 76 -17.27 9.03 3.01
CA ARG A 76 -15.85 9.12 2.62
C ARG A 76 -15.23 10.50 2.88
N VAL A 77 -16.02 11.57 2.79
CA VAL A 77 -15.56 12.97 2.95
C VAL A 77 -15.86 13.53 4.35
N SER A 78 -16.69 12.86 5.16
CA SER A 78 -17.08 13.29 6.52
C SER A 78 -15.96 13.25 7.60
N GLY A 79 -14.70 13.09 7.18
CA GLY A 79 -13.53 13.08 8.06
C GLY A 79 -13.36 11.77 8.83
N ALA A 80 -12.76 11.84 10.03
CA ALA A 80 -12.34 10.66 10.80
C ALA A 80 -13.50 9.69 11.13
N GLN A 81 -14.70 10.20 11.42
CA GLN A 81 -15.83 9.36 11.83
C GLN A 81 -16.39 8.51 10.68
N GLY A 82 -16.62 9.10 9.50
CA GLY A 82 -17.06 8.31 8.36
C GLY A 82 -15.99 7.35 7.85
N ARG A 83 -14.72 7.72 7.99
CA ARG A 83 -13.61 6.82 7.66
C ARG A 83 -13.50 5.63 8.58
N ALA A 84 -13.73 5.82 9.88
CA ALA A 84 -13.88 4.70 10.81
C ALA A 84 -15.06 3.80 10.42
N ARG A 85 -16.18 4.37 9.92
CA ARG A 85 -17.31 3.59 9.41
C ARG A 85 -16.95 2.77 8.16
N MET A 86 -16.29 3.37 7.17
CA MET A 86 -15.81 2.63 5.98
C MET A 86 -14.85 1.52 6.35
N THR A 87 -13.95 1.77 7.31
CA THR A 87 -13.00 0.76 7.79
C THR A 87 -13.71 -0.44 8.41
N ARG A 88 -14.74 -0.22 9.24
CA ARG A 88 -15.55 -1.31 9.79
C ARG A 88 -16.21 -2.15 8.70
N VAL A 89 -16.72 -1.50 7.66
CA VAL A 89 -17.33 -2.20 6.51
C VAL A 89 -16.27 -3.02 5.77
N ALA A 90 -15.12 -2.42 5.47
CA ALA A 90 -14.03 -3.12 4.77
C ALA A 90 -13.55 -4.36 5.56
N ARG A 91 -13.51 -4.30 6.90
CA ARG A 91 -13.22 -5.48 7.73
C ARG A 91 -14.25 -6.58 7.55
N GLY A 92 -15.54 -6.23 7.56
CA GLY A 92 -16.61 -7.21 7.32
C GLY A 92 -16.51 -7.83 5.92
N VAL A 93 -16.29 -7.01 4.89
CA VAL A 93 -16.09 -7.46 3.51
C VAL A 93 -14.87 -8.38 3.40
N ALA A 94 -13.76 -8.06 4.08
CA ALA A 94 -12.56 -8.88 4.07
C ALA A 94 -12.78 -10.27 4.66
N LEU A 95 -13.56 -10.39 5.74
CA LEU A 95 -13.89 -11.69 6.32
C LEU A 95 -14.77 -12.52 5.38
N VAL A 96 -15.72 -11.89 4.69
CA VAL A 96 -16.55 -12.56 3.66
C VAL A 96 -15.70 -13.02 2.48
N LEU A 97 -14.78 -12.17 2.00
CA LEU A 97 -13.84 -12.54 0.94
C LEU A 97 -12.92 -13.68 1.37
N ALA A 98 -12.40 -13.63 2.60
CA ALA A 98 -11.56 -14.70 3.14
C ALA A 98 -12.33 -16.03 3.24
N ALA A 99 -13.62 -15.99 3.62
CA ALA A 99 -14.47 -17.18 3.64
C ALA A 99 -14.69 -17.74 2.24
N ALA A 100 -14.98 -16.89 1.25
CA ALA A 100 -15.16 -17.32 -0.14
C ALA A 100 -13.85 -17.87 -0.74
N GLN A 101 -12.72 -17.20 -0.51
CA GLN A 101 -11.41 -17.62 -1.01
C GLN A 101 -10.92 -18.89 -0.35
N SER A 102 -11.11 -19.05 0.96
CA SER A 102 -10.78 -20.31 1.66
C SER A 102 -11.64 -21.47 1.18
N PHE A 103 -12.92 -21.25 0.91
CA PHE A 103 -13.78 -22.27 0.31
C PHE A 103 -13.29 -22.69 -1.08
N GLY A 104 -12.99 -21.71 -1.95
CA GLY A 104 -12.41 -21.97 -3.27
C GLY A 104 -11.08 -22.71 -3.21
N LEU A 105 -10.22 -22.36 -2.24
CA LEU A 105 -8.97 -23.07 -1.98
C LEU A 105 -9.23 -24.53 -1.57
N CYS A 106 -10.23 -24.79 -0.72
CA CYS A 106 -10.57 -26.17 -0.34
C CYS A 106 -11.02 -26.99 -1.56
N LEU A 107 -11.91 -26.43 -2.40
CA LEU A 107 -12.35 -27.10 -3.63
C LEU A 107 -11.19 -27.37 -4.59
N TYR A 108 -10.26 -26.42 -4.71
CA TYR A 108 -9.06 -26.59 -5.51
C TYR A 108 -8.20 -27.75 -4.98
N LEU A 109 -7.90 -27.76 -3.68
CA LEU A 109 -7.06 -28.80 -3.06
C LEU A 109 -7.69 -30.19 -3.13
N GLU A 110 -9.01 -30.29 -2.97
CA GLU A 110 -9.75 -31.54 -3.13
C GLU A 110 -9.81 -32.01 -4.60
N GLY A 111 -9.77 -31.07 -5.56
CA GLY A 111 -9.78 -31.34 -7.00
C GLY A 111 -8.41 -31.71 -7.60
N ILE A 112 -7.31 -31.53 -6.85
CA ILE A 112 -5.98 -31.99 -7.29
C ILE A 112 -6.02 -33.52 -7.40
N SER A 113 -5.81 -34.02 -8.62
CA SER A 113 -6.00 -35.43 -8.99
C SER A 113 -5.28 -36.40 -8.02
N PRO A 114 -5.97 -37.45 -7.52
CA PRO A 114 -5.39 -38.49 -6.66
C PRO A 114 -4.16 -39.20 -7.25
N TRP A 115 -4.00 -39.12 -8.58
CA TRP A 115 -2.90 -39.74 -9.31
C TRP A 115 -1.56 -39.02 -9.16
N VAL A 116 -1.57 -37.75 -8.72
CA VAL A 116 -0.36 -36.95 -8.48
C VAL A 116 -0.02 -36.93 -6.98
N ALA A 117 -0.97 -36.53 -6.13
CA ALA A 117 -0.94 -36.72 -4.67
C ALA A 117 -2.30 -36.30 -4.06
N PRO A 118 -2.90 -37.07 -3.14
CA PRO A 118 -4.01 -36.54 -2.34
C PRO A 118 -3.47 -35.43 -1.43
N ALA A 119 -3.66 -34.16 -1.82
CA ALA A 119 -3.25 -33.01 -1.01
C ALA A 119 -4.04 -32.94 0.31
N VAL A 120 -5.24 -33.53 0.34
CA VAL A 120 -6.16 -33.53 1.47
C VAL A 120 -6.36 -34.97 1.96
N SER A 121 -6.13 -35.20 3.25
CA SER A 121 -6.22 -36.54 3.83
C SER A 121 -7.66 -37.07 3.89
N ASN A 122 -8.62 -36.21 4.28
CA ASN A 122 -10.05 -36.53 4.37
C ASN A 122 -10.86 -35.41 3.68
N PRO A 123 -11.12 -35.50 2.37
CA PRO A 123 -11.91 -34.50 1.66
C PRO A 123 -13.36 -34.51 2.18
N GLY A 124 -14.01 -33.34 2.21
CA GLY A 124 -15.39 -33.22 2.68
C GLY A 124 -15.66 -31.99 3.54
N TRP A 125 -16.88 -31.90 4.08
CA TRP A 125 -17.33 -30.69 4.78
C TRP A 125 -16.57 -30.43 6.09
N GLU A 126 -16.05 -31.47 6.74
CA GLU A 126 -15.20 -31.34 7.92
C GLU A 126 -13.90 -30.58 7.59
N PHE A 127 -13.17 -31.01 6.56
CA PHE A 127 -11.97 -30.32 6.09
C PHE A 127 -12.28 -28.89 5.62
N ARG A 128 -13.35 -28.71 4.84
CA ARG A 128 -13.76 -27.39 4.35
C ARG A 128 -14.07 -26.44 5.52
N ALA A 129 -14.90 -26.84 6.48
CA ALA A 129 -15.30 -26.01 7.59
C ALA A 129 -14.11 -25.65 8.51
N THR A 130 -13.27 -26.63 8.85
CA THR A 130 -12.08 -26.42 9.70
C THR A 130 -11.06 -25.51 9.01
N THR A 131 -10.78 -25.72 7.72
CA THR A 131 -9.87 -24.88 6.94
C THR A 131 -10.41 -23.47 6.77
N MET A 132 -11.70 -23.30 6.43
CA MET A 132 -12.33 -21.99 6.31
C MET A 132 -12.27 -21.20 7.63
N ILE A 133 -12.65 -21.81 8.76
CA ILE A 133 -12.59 -21.16 10.07
C ILE A 133 -11.16 -20.75 10.40
N THR A 134 -10.18 -21.63 10.13
CA THR A 134 -8.76 -21.36 10.38
C THR A 134 -8.24 -20.19 9.56
N LEU A 135 -8.49 -20.17 8.24
CA LEU A 135 -8.00 -19.12 7.35
C LEU A 135 -8.72 -17.78 7.54
N VAL A 136 -10.03 -17.79 7.83
CA VAL A 136 -10.78 -16.58 8.21
C VAL A 136 -10.29 -16.05 9.56
N GLY A 137 -10.05 -16.94 10.52
CA GLY A 137 -9.47 -16.59 11.82
C GLY A 137 -8.09 -15.95 11.70
N ALA A 138 -7.22 -16.52 10.86
CA ALA A 138 -5.91 -15.95 10.53
C ALA A 138 -6.02 -14.54 9.92
N THR A 139 -6.94 -14.36 8.96
CA THR A 139 -7.19 -13.05 8.35
C THR A 139 -7.68 -12.03 9.39
N ALA A 140 -8.55 -12.44 10.32
CA ALA A 140 -9.02 -11.59 11.42
C ALA A 140 -7.86 -11.22 12.37
N LEU A 141 -6.99 -12.19 12.70
CA LEU A 141 -5.79 -11.97 13.52
C LEU A 141 -4.85 -10.95 12.85
N LEU A 142 -4.63 -11.04 11.54
CA LEU A 142 -3.83 -10.07 10.79
C LEU A 142 -4.40 -8.64 10.94
N MET A 143 -5.72 -8.46 10.92
CA MET A 143 -6.32 -7.14 11.17
C MET A 143 -6.05 -6.61 12.57
N VAL A 144 -6.09 -7.49 13.58
CA VAL A 144 -5.77 -7.12 14.98
C VAL A 144 -4.30 -6.72 15.09
N ILE A 145 -3.40 -7.49 14.47
CA ILE A 145 -1.97 -7.19 14.41
C ILE A 145 -1.72 -5.85 13.72
N ALA A 146 -2.37 -5.58 12.59
CA ALA A 146 -2.28 -4.29 11.92
C ALA A 146 -2.70 -3.12 12.83
N ASP A 147 -3.82 -3.27 13.56
CA ASP A 147 -4.27 -2.25 14.52
C ASP A 147 -3.27 -2.06 15.68
N ALA A 148 -2.70 -3.15 16.19
CA ALA A 148 -1.71 -3.13 17.26
C ALA A 148 -0.41 -2.43 16.82
N ILE A 149 0.12 -2.76 15.65
CA ILE A 149 1.29 -2.08 15.06
C ILE A 149 0.99 -0.58 14.86
N GLY A 150 -0.19 -0.24 14.33
CA GLY A 150 -0.58 1.15 14.10
C GLY A 150 -0.58 1.99 15.38
N ARG A 151 -1.05 1.41 16.50
CA ARG A 151 -1.18 2.06 17.82
C ARG A 151 0.12 2.10 18.60
N PHE A 152 0.78 0.95 18.75
CA PHE A 152 1.92 0.79 19.64
C PHE A 152 3.27 0.80 18.93
N GLY A 153 3.29 0.42 17.65
CA GLY A 153 4.47 0.35 16.80
C GLY A 153 4.76 1.61 15.97
N VAL A 154 5.81 1.51 15.15
CA VAL A 154 6.24 2.44 14.09
C VAL A 154 5.65 1.98 12.75
N GLY A 155 5.27 2.94 11.89
CA GLY A 155 4.68 2.70 10.57
C GLY A 155 3.18 2.36 10.64
N ASN A 156 2.45 2.47 9.54
CA ASN A 156 1.06 2.02 9.52
C ASN A 156 1.01 0.49 9.50
N GLY A 157 0.24 -0.12 10.40
CA GLY A 157 0.25 -1.57 10.55
C GLY A 157 -0.12 -2.33 9.27
N TYR A 158 -1.12 -1.89 8.52
CA TYR A 158 -1.44 -2.55 7.24
C TYR A 158 -0.31 -2.40 6.20
N SER A 159 0.42 -1.29 6.21
CA SER A 159 1.63 -1.15 5.37
C SER A 159 2.73 -2.10 5.77
N VAL A 160 2.95 -2.22 7.08
CA VAL A 160 3.96 -3.13 7.62
C VAL A 160 3.60 -4.56 7.23
N LEU A 161 2.34 -4.95 7.33
CA LEU A 161 1.91 -6.29 6.92
C LEU A 161 2.11 -6.56 5.43
N ILE A 162 1.84 -5.57 4.56
CA ILE A 162 2.15 -5.67 3.12
C ILE A 162 3.66 -5.87 2.92
N ALA A 163 4.48 -5.05 3.59
CA ALA A 163 5.93 -5.14 3.49
C ALA A 163 6.48 -6.48 4.01
N VAL A 164 5.90 -7.03 5.09
CA VAL A 164 6.30 -8.33 5.63
C VAL A 164 5.98 -9.44 4.63
N GLY A 165 4.79 -9.43 4.02
CA GLY A 165 4.44 -10.41 2.98
C GLY A 165 5.40 -10.37 1.79
N ILE A 166 5.73 -9.17 1.31
CA ILE A 166 6.71 -8.97 0.24
C ILE A 166 8.10 -9.46 0.67
N CYS A 167 8.54 -9.15 1.88
CA CYS A 167 9.82 -9.64 2.42
C CYS A 167 9.87 -11.18 2.47
N GLY A 168 8.80 -11.82 2.94
CA GLY A 168 8.70 -13.28 3.00
C GLY A 168 8.71 -13.92 1.62
N GLN A 169 8.04 -13.31 0.64
CA GLN A 169 8.10 -13.74 -0.76
C GLN A 169 9.50 -13.60 -1.34
N LEU A 170 10.14 -12.43 -1.18
CA LEU A 170 11.51 -12.20 -1.62
C LEU A 170 12.49 -13.19 -0.97
N TRP A 171 12.33 -13.48 0.32
CA TRP A 171 13.15 -14.47 1.03
C TRP A 171 13.02 -15.86 0.43
N ARG A 172 11.79 -16.31 0.17
CA ARG A 172 11.52 -17.60 -0.49
C ARG A 172 12.10 -17.66 -1.89
N THR A 173 11.90 -16.62 -2.71
CA THR A 173 12.47 -16.53 -4.06
C THR A 173 14.00 -16.59 -4.04
N LEU A 174 14.64 -15.98 -3.03
CA LEU A 174 16.08 -16.07 -2.83
C LEU A 174 16.53 -17.49 -2.43
N GLY A 175 15.79 -18.15 -1.55
CA GLY A 175 16.03 -19.55 -1.18
C GLY A 175 15.95 -20.48 -2.38
N GLU A 176 14.86 -20.39 -3.15
CA GLU A 176 14.69 -21.15 -4.40
C GLU A 176 15.86 -20.89 -5.37
N ALA A 177 16.30 -19.63 -5.51
CA ALA A 177 17.40 -19.31 -6.40
C ALA A 177 18.76 -19.87 -5.96
N LEU A 178 18.98 -20.08 -4.65
CA LEU A 178 20.18 -20.76 -4.16
C LEU A 178 20.19 -22.23 -4.60
N ASP A 179 19.03 -22.90 -4.56
CA ASP A 179 18.89 -24.30 -4.99
C ASP A 179 19.10 -24.49 -6.49
N HIS A 180 18.79 -23.46 -7.30
CA HIS A 180 18.95 -23.47 -8.76
C HIS A 180 20.35 -23.00 -9.24
N GLY A 181 21.26 -22.68 -8.32
CA GLY A 181 22.67 -22.37 -8.61
C GLY A 181 23.03 -20.88 -8.69
N PRO A 182 24.34 -20.55 -8.76
CA PRO A 182 24.86 -19.19 -8.57
C PRO A 182 24.39 -18.18 -9.62
N GLN A 183 24.06 -18.62 -10.84
CA GLN A 183 23.54 -17.73 -11.89
C GLN A 183 22.16 -17.17 -11.53
N ALA A 184 21.28 -17.98 -10.94
CA ALA A 184 19.96 -17.54 -10.49
C ALA A 184 20.08 -16.55 -9.32
N LEU A 185 21.02 -16.78 -8.40
CA LEU A 185 21.30 -15.88 -7.28
C LEU A 185 21.80 -14.51 -7.76
N VAL A 186 22.82 -14.47 -8.61
CA VAL A 186 23.40 -13.21 -9.13
C VAL A 186 22.33 -12.35 -9.78
N LYS A 187 21.50 -12.97 -10.61
CA LYS A 187 20.39 -12.32 -11.31
C LYS A 187 19.36 -11.70 -10.38
N ASN A 188 18.90 -12.43 -9.37
CA ASN A 188 17.96 -11.93 -8.36
C ASN A 188 18.57 -10.79 -7.54
N VAL A 189 19.85 -10.87 -7.18
CA VAL A 189 20.56 -9.81 -6.45
C VAL A 189 20.69 -8.54 -7.29
N VAL A 190 21.02 -8.66 -8.57
CA VAL A 190 21.14 -7.50 -9.48
C VAL A 190 19.82 -6.74 -9.59
N VAL A 191 18.68 -7.44 -9.71
CA VAL A 191 17.40 -6.73 -9.77
C VAL A 191 16.98 -6.17 -8.42
N LEU A 192 17.26 -6.86 -7.31
CA LEU A 192 17.06 -6.26 -5.99
C LEU A 192 17.84 -4.94 -5.84
N LEU A 193 19.09 -4.92 -6.30
CA LEU A 193 19.91 -3.71 -6.33
C LEU A 193 19.34 -2.65 -7.28
N ALA A 194 18.80 -3.03 -8.44
CA ALA A 194 18.16 -2.12 -9.38
C ALA A 194 16.90 -1.48 -8.76
N ILE A 195 16.06 -2.25 -8.05
CA ILE A 195 14.91 -1.76 -7.31
C ILE A 195 15.35 -0.77 -6.23
N VAL A 196 16.35 -1.14 -5.42
CA VAL A 196 16.91 -0.26 -4.39
C VAL A 196 17.45 1.03 -5.00
N PHE A 197 18.11 0.94 -6.15
CA PHE A 197 18.62 2.09 -6.89
C PHE A 197 17.50 3.00 -7.41
N VAL A 198 16.46 2.43 -8.02
CA VAL A 198 15.28 3.18 -8.49
C VAL A 198 14.61 3.90 -7.32
N VAL A 199 14.40 3.20 -6.21
CA VAL A 199 13.88 3.75 -4.96
C VAL A 199 14.78 4.89 -4.44
N ALA A 200 16.10 4.69 -4.42
CA ALA A 200 17.08 5.68 -3.99
C ALA A 200 17.06 6.95 -4.86
N ARG A 201 16.70 6.82 -6.14
CA ARG A 201 16.51 7.94 -7.08
C ARG A 201 15.12 8.59 -6.96
N LEU A 202 14.09 7.81 -6.62
CA LEU A 202 12.74 8.32 -6.34
C LEU A 202 12.66 9.05 -4.99
N LEU A 203 13.60 8.78 -4.09
CA LEU A 203 13.83 9.58 -2.90
C LEU A 203 14.17 11.02 -3.31
N PRO A 204 13.36 12.02 -2.92
CA PRO A 204 13.63 13.40 -3.28
C PRO A 204 15.02 13.81 -2.73
N PRO A 205 15.81 14.56 -3.51
CA PRO A 205 17.08 15.07 -3.04
C PRO A 205 16.88 15.88 -1.75
N ARG A 206 17.84 15.78 -0.82
CA ARG A 206 17.93 16.68 0.34
C ARG A 206 17.78 18.12 -0.17
N ARG A 207 16.88 18.89 0.45
CA ARG A 207 16.41 20.22 -0.01
C ARG A 207 17.53 21.00 -0.74
N PRO A 208 17.26 21.65 -1.89
CA PRO A 208 18.04 22.83 -2.24
C PRO A 208 17.84 23.84 -1.11
N LYS A 209 18.95 24.41 -0.59
CA LYS A 209 18.88 25.55 0.34
C LYS A 209 17.94 26.58 -0.29
N GLN A 210 16.82 26.89 0.35
CA GLN A 210 15.96 27.98 -0.11
C GLN A 210 16.81 29.24 -0.06
N ARG A 211 17.12 29.81 -1.23
CA ARG A 211 17.54 31.22 -1.31
C ARG A 211 16.35 32.01 -0.80
N THR A 212 16.51 32.64 0.36
CA THR A 212 15.63 33.69 0.85
C THR A 212 15.52 34.73 -0.25
N ALA A 213 14.34 34.85 -0.85
CA ALA A 213 13.97 36.03 -1.60
C ALA A 213 13.53 37.07 -0.56
N ASP A 214 14.51 37.80 -0.02
CA ASP A 214 14.25 39.06 0.64
C ASP A 214 15.50 39.93 0.42
N GLY A 215 15.32 41.06 -0.25
CA GLY A 215 16.37 42.04 -0.52
C GLY A 215 16.75 42.87 0.70
N ASP A 216 16.81 42.24 1.87
CA ASP A 216 17.16 42.90 3.13
C ASP A 216 18.50 42.36 3.67
N PRO A 217 19.60 43.10 3.49
CA PRO A 217 20.94 42.65 3.88
C PRO A 217 21.15 42.59 5.41
N TYR A 218 20.21 43.09 6.22
CA TYR A 218 20.36 43.15 7.69
C TYR A 218 19.47 42.17 8.46
N ARG A 219 18.62 41.39 7.78
CA ARG A 219 17.85 40.34 8.45
C ARG A 219 18.69 39.08 8.55
N THR A 220 19.43 38.94 9.64
CA THR A 220 20.06 37.67 10.04
C THR A 220 18.97 36.63 10.28
N ALA A 221 18.55 35.95 9.21
CA ALA A 221 17.61 34.85 9.29
C ALA A 221 18.20 33.81 10.24
N SER A 222 17.60 33.67 11.43
CA SER A 222 17.96 32.62 12.38
C SER A 222 18.01 31.29 11.61
N PRO A 223 19.05 30.45 11.79
CA PRO A 223 19.13 29.17 11.10
C PRO A 223 17.86 28.37 11.39
N LYS A 224 16.96 28.30 10.40
CA LYS A 224 15.69 27.61 10.60
C LYS A 224 16.04 26.13 10.80
N PRO A 225 15.59 25.49 11.90
CA PRO A 225 15.93 24.10 12.16
C PRO A 225 15.52 23.25 10.96
N PRO A 226 16.35 22.27 10.57
CA PRO A 226 16.08 21.45 9.39
C PRO A 226 14.68 20.84 9.52
N SER A 227 13.84 21.07 8.51
CA SER A 227 12.51 20.48 8.50
C SER A 227 12.64 18.96 8.64
N PRO A 228 11.85 18.31 9.49
CA PRO A 228 12.04 16.89 9.74
C PRO A 228 11.70 15.99 8.54
N HIS A 229 11.14 16.52 7.43
CA HIS A 229 10.65 15.72 6.31
C HIS A 229 10.99 16.25 4.91
N PRO A 230 11.22 15.34 3.96
CA PRO A 230 11.29 15.67 2.54
C PRO A 230 9.91 15.96 1.93
N ILE A 231 9.86 16.81 0.90
CA ILE A 231 8.66 17.03 0.08
C ILE A 231 8.62 15.93 -0.98
N VAL A 232 7.74 14.94 -0.82
CA VAL A 232 7.49 13.91 -1.84
C VAL A 232 6.42 14.44 -2.79
N ARG A 233 6.74 14.54 -4.09
CA ARG A 233 5.73 14.88 -5.10
C ARG A 233 4.98 13.61 -5.48
N PRO A 234 3.65 13.57 -5.33
CA PRO A 234 2.89 12.38 -5.66
C PRO A 234 2.88 12.05 -7.14
N LEU A 235 2.98 10.75 -7.48
CA LEU A 235 2.66 10.26 -8.82
C LEU A 235 1.15 10.48 -9.04
N PRO A 236 0.68 11.18 -10.09
CA PRO A 236 -0.74 11.56 -10.20
C PRO A 236 -1.74 10.40 -10.10
N SER A 237 -1.30 9.20 -10.50
CA SER A 237 -2.07 7.96 -10.57
C SER A 237 -1.65 6.90 -9.55
N GLY A 238 -0.70 7.16 -8.66
CA GLY A 238 -0.10 6.10 -7.84
C GLY A 238 0.44 4.91 -8.66
N THR A 239 0.54 3.73 -8.06
CA THR A 239 1.03 2.49 -8.69
C THR A 239 0.00 1.36 -8.78
N LEU A 240 -1.22 1.57 -8.27
CA LEU A 240 -2.33 0.60 -8.28
C LEU A 240 -2.68 0.05 -9.66
N PRO A 241 -2.72 0.88 -10.73
CA PRO A 241 -2.95 0.37 -12.08
C PRO A 241 -1.99 -0.75 -12.50
N LEU A 242 -0.84 -0.88 -11.84
CA LEU A 242 0.16 -1.89 -12.16
C LEU A 242 0.04 -3.14 -11.28
N THR A 243 -0.28 -3.02 -9.98
CA THR A 243 -0.43 -4.20 -9.08
C THR A 243 -1.65 -5.06 -9.43
N ASP A 244 -2.79 -4.41 -9.66
CA ASP A 244 -4.08 -5.13 -9.62
C ASP A 244 -4.53 -5.62 -10.99
N VAL A 245 -3.90 -5.16 -12.07
CA VAL A 245 -4.29 -5.54 -13.43
C VAL A 245 -4.06 -7.03 -13.67
N ALA A 246 -2.94 -7.58 -13.20
CA ALA A 246 -2.70 -9.01 -13.27
C ALA A 246 -3.78 -9.80 -12.50
N ALA A 247 -4.08 -9.39 -11.26
CA ALA A 247 -5.10 -10.05 -10.44
C ALA A 247 -6.50 -9.98 -11.07
N VAL A 248 -6.88 -8.84 -11.67
CA VAL A 248 -8.15 -8.69 -12.40
C VAL A 248 -8.20 -9.61 -13.62
N LEU A 249 -7.13 -9.64 -14.42
CA LEU A 249 -7.08 -10.50 -15.60
C LEU A 249 -7.12 -11.99 -15.24
N ILE A 250 -6.40 -12.41 -14.20
CA ILE A 250 -6.40 -13.78 -13.68
C ILE A 250 -7.79 -14.14 -13.12
N TRP A 251 -8.44 -13.21 -12.41
CA TRP A 251 -9.79 -13.45 -11.91
C TRP A 251 -10.79 -13.62 -13.05
N ILE A 252 -10.70 -12.79 -14.10
CA ILE A 252 -11.55 -12.90 -15.30
C ILE A 252 -11.28 -14.22 -16.04
N SER A 253 -10.01 -14.63 -16.19
CA SER A 253 -9.65 -15.88 -16.86
C SER A 253 -10.16 -17.12 -16.12
N SER A 254 -10.44 -17.00 -14.82
CA SER A 254 -10.96 -18.06 -13.96
C SER A 254 -12.50 -18.19 -13.98
N ILE A 255 -13.24 -17.23 -14.57
CA ILE A 255 -14.71 -17.25 -14.60
C ILE A 255 -15.27 -18.51 -15.27
N PRO A 256 -14.78 -18.99 -16.44
CA PRO A 256 -15.31 -20.21 -17.07
C PRO A 256 -15.20 -21.44 -16.17
N VAL A 257 -14.08 -21.58 -15.45
CA VAL A 257 -13.84 -22.65 -14.48
C VAL A 257 -14.86 -22.58 -13.33
N LEU A 258 -15.18 -21.37 -12.86
CA LEU A 258 -16.17 -21.16 -11.79
C LEU A 258 -17.61 -21.43 -12.24
N LEU A 259 -17.93 -21.25 -13.52
CA LEU A 259 -19.26 -21.50 -14.08
C LEU A 259 -19.49 -22.97 -14.48
N GLY A 260 -18.44 -23.79 -14.48
CA GLY A 260 -18.50 -25.20 -14.86
C GLY A 260 -18.37 -25.46 -16.37
N ASP A 261 -18.01 -24.43 -17.15
CA ASP A 261 -17.96 -24.47 -18.62
C ASP A 261 -16.61 -24.99 -19.19
N GLY A 262 -15.66 -25.42 -18.35
CA GLY A 262 -14.36 -25.95 -18.78
C GLY A 262 -13.18 -24.96 -18.65
N GLU A 263 -12.07 -25.29 -19.33
CA GLU A 263 -10.72 -24.73 -19.11
C GLU A 263 -10.62 -23.18 -19.09
N PRO A 264 -9.65 -22.62 -18.33
CA PRO A 264 -9.44 -21.18 -18.28
C PRO A 264 -9.19 -20.59 -19.66
N THR A 265 -9.67 -19.36 -19.89
CA THR A 265 -9.52 -18.69 -21.18
C THR A 265 -8.03 -18.53 -21.53
N THR A 266 -7.54 -19.30 -22.50
CA THR A 266 -6.13 -19.32 -22.91
C THR A 266 -5.65 -17.95 -23.41
N ALA A 267 -6.54 -17.14 -23.99
CA ALA A 267 -6.26 -15.76 -24.39
C ALA A 267 -5.98 -14.81 -23.21
N LEU A 268 -6.39 -15.18 -21.99
CA LEU A 268 -6.12 -14.44 -20.76
C LEU A 268 -5.22 -15.25 -19.82
N ALA A 269 -4.57 -16.30 -20.31
CA ALA A 269 -3.59 -17.04 -19.55
C ALA A 269 -2.33 -16.19 -19.33
N VAL A 270 -1.73 -16.31 -18.16
CA VAL A 270 -0.45 -15.66 -17.83
C VAL A 270 0.61 -16.11 -18.84
N GLY A 271 1.35 -15.16 -19.39
CA GLY A 271 2.36 -15.40 -20.43
C GLY A 271 1.83 -15.37 -21.87
N ALA A 272 0.52 -15.33 -22.09
CA ALA A 272 -0.04 -15.12 -23.43
C ALA A 272 0.22 -13.67 -23.91
N PRO A 273 0.59 -13.44 -25.18
CA PRO A 273 0.77 -12.08 -25.71
C PRO A 273 -0.48 -11.20 -25.55
N SER A 274 -1.66 -11.80 -25.63
CA SER A 274 -2.94 -11.13 -25.40
C SER A 274 -3.12 -10.69 -23.93
N PHE A 275 -2.67 -11.48 -22.96
CA PHE A 275 -2.67 -11.09 -21.55
C PHE A 275 -1.82 -9.83 -21.32
N GLU A 276 -0.64 -9.79 -21.92
CA GLU A 276 0.26 -8.64 -21.82
C GLU A 276 -0.33 -7.39 -22.47
N ALA A 277 -0.94 -7.53 -23.65
CA ALA A 277 -1.57 -6.42 -24.37
C ALA A 277 -2.78 -5.87 -23.60
N TRP A 278 -3.69 -6.75 -23.15
CA TRP A 278 -4.84 -6.35 -22.34
C TRP A 278 -4.41 -5.71 -21.02
N GLY A 279 -3.38 -6.25 -20.39
CA GLY A 279 -2.81 -5.67 -19.18
C GLY A 279 -2.24 -4.28 -19.42
N ALA A 280 -1.49 -4.07 -20.50
CA ALA A 280 -0.98 -2.75 -20.84
C ALA A 280 -2.12 -1.72 -21.05
N TRP A 281 -3.19 -2.11 -21.76
CA TRP A 281 -4.36 -1.25 -21.96
C TRP A 281 -5.08 -0.91 -20.65
N LEU A 282 -5.25 -1.89 -19.77
CA LEU A 282 -5.84 -1.68 -18.46
C LEU A 282 -4.97 -0.78 -17.58
N VAL A 283 -3.65 -0.96 -17.59
CA VAL A 283 -2.69 -0.09 -16.89
C VAL A 283 -2.87 1.35 -17.37
N VAL A 284 -2.90 1.59 -18.68
CA VAL A 284 -3.11 2.94 -19.25
C VAL A 284 -4.46 3.50 -18.81
N GLY A 285 -5.55 2.75 -19.00
CA GLY A 285 -6.91 3.17 -18.69
C GLY A 285 -7.11 3.51 -17.22
N LEU A 286 -6.66 2.65 -16.32
CA LEU A 286 -6.73 2.87 -14.88
C LEU A 286 -5.85 4.03 -14.43
N THR A 287 -4.65 4.18 -15.01
CA THR A 287 -3.74 5.31 -14.73
C THR A 287 -4.42 6.64 -15.06
N LEU A 288 -5.02 6.75 -16.24
CA LEU A 288 -5.74 7.96 -16.67
C LEU A 288 -6.97 8.22 -15.81
N LEU A 289 -7.82 7.19 -15.61
CA LEU A 289 -9.02 7.27 -14.80
C LEU A 289 -8.70 7.81 -13.40
N PHE A 290 -7.69 7.23 -12.77
CA PHE A 290 -7.29 7.60 -11.43
C PHE A 290 -6.64 8.98 -11.33
N ALA A 291 -5.79 9.34 -12.29
CA ALA A 291 -5.21 10.69 -12.33
C ALA A 291 -6.31 11.77 -12.39
N VAL A 292 -7.37 11.53 -13.17
CA VAL A 292 -8.51 12.45 -13.30
C VAL A 292 -9.36 12.49 -12.03
N LEU A 293 -9.72 11.34 -11.47
CA LEU A 293 -10.63 11.25 -10.32
C LEU A 293 -10.04 11.84 -9.03
N PHE A 294 -8.75 11.65 -8.81
CA PHE A 294 -8.12 11.89 -7.50
C PHE A 294 -7.11 13.01 -7.50
N HIS A 295 -6.42 13.26 -8.60
CA HIS A 295 -5.39 14.29 -8.71
C HIS A 295 -5.85 15.47 -9.58
N SER A 296 -7.12 15.86 -9.46
CA SER A 296 -7.66 16.96 -10.29
C SER A 296 -7.02 18.32 -9.92
N PRO A 297 -6.44 19.04 -10.90
CA PRO A 297 -5.70 20.27 -10.65
C PRO A 297 -6.55 21.39 -10.03
N ARG A 298 -7.86 21.40 -10.34
CA ARG A 298 -8.85 22.34 -9.78
C ARG A 298 -8.96 22.22 -8.26
N ARG A 299 -9.18 21.01 -7.73
CA ARG A 299 -9.36 20.78 -6.28
C ARG A 299 -8.11 21.14 -5.47
N ILE A 300 -6.92 20.92 -6.04
CA ILE A 300 -5.65 21.25 -5.40
C ILE A 300 -5.47 22.77 -5.33
N ALA A 301 -5.75 23.47 -6.42
CA ALA A 301 -5.67 24.92 -6.50
C ALA A 301 -6.67 25.60 -5.56
N GLU A 302 -7.92 25.14 -5.53
CA GLU A 302 -8.97 25.64 -4.63
C GLU A 302 -8.58 25.50 -3.15
N LEU A 303 -8.04 24.34 -2.74
CA LEU A 303 -7.61 24.14 -1.36
C LEU A 303 -6.46 25.09 -0.98
N ARG A 304 -5.49 25.26 -1.88
CA ARG A 304 -4.36 26.19 -1.65
C ARG A 304 -4.84 27.63 -1.54
N ALA A 305 -5.72 28.08 -2.44
CA ALA A 305 -6.30 29.41 -2.40
C ALA A 305 -7.07 29.63 -1.08
N LYS A 306 -7.95 28.69 -0.71
CA LYS A 306 -8.79 28.77 0.50
C LYS A 306 -8.00 28.83 1.80
N VAL A 307 -6.90 28.09 1.91
CA VAL A 307 -6.16 27.96 3.18
C VAL A 307 -4.98 28.93 3.28
N LEU A 308 -4.31 29.22 2.16
CA LEU A 308 -3.10 30.06 2.14
C LEU A 308 -3.35 31.50 1.68
N GLY A 309 -4.54 31.80 1.15
CA GLY A 309 -4.97 33.16 0.79
C GLY A 309 -4.36 33.71 -0.49
N PHE A 310 -4.22 32.89 -1.55
CA PHE A 310 -3.71 33.37 -2.84
C PHE A 310 -4.81 34.11 -3.62
N GLU A 311 -4.48 35.32 -4.10
CA GLU A 311 -5.42 36.31 -4.67
C GLU A 311 -5.97 35.99 -6.06
N ASP A 312 -5.50 34.93 -6.74
CA ASP A 312 -5.99 34.63 -8.09
C ASP A 312 -6.15 33.12 -8.36
N ALA A 313 -7.33 32.58 -8.02
CA ALA A 313 -7.61 31.15 -8.12
C ALA A 313 -7.52 30.63 -9.58
N GLY A 314 -7.86 31.46 -10.57
CA GLY A 314 -7.82 31.10 -11.99
C GLY A 314 -6.40 30.84 -12.50
N ALA A 315 -5.47 31.74 -12.20
CA ALA A 315 -4.06 31.61 -12.57
C ALA A 315 -3.41 30.38 -11.90
N VAL A 316 -3.75 30.10 -10.64
CA VAL A 316 -3.26 28.92 -9.91
C VAL A 316 -3.77 27.62 -10.55
N VAL A 317 -5.04 27.57 -10.97
CA VAL A 317 -5.63 26.41 -11.67
C VAL A 317 -4.95 26.20 -13.02
N ALA A 318 -4.74 27.25 -13.81
CA ALA A 318 -4.10 27.16 -15.12
C ALA A 318 -2.65 26.63 -15.01
N LYS A 319 -1.88 27.14 -14.04
CA LYS A 319 -0.52 26.69 -13.75
C LYS A 319 -0.48 25.25 -13.24
N ALA A 320 -1.45 24.84 -12.42
CA ALA A 320 -1.60 23.46 -11.97
C ALA A 320 -1.90 22.51 -13.13
N LYS A 321 -2.80 22.89 -14.05
CA LYS A 321 -3.17 22.09 -15.22
C LYS A 321 -1.98 21.90 -16.18
N ARG A 322 -1.21 22.95 -16.46
CA ARG A 322 0.01 22.86 -17.29
C ARG A 322 1.05 21.89 -16.74
N ARG A 323 1.16 21.76 -15.42
CA ARG A 323 2.09 20.80 -14.78
C ARG A 323 1.52 19.39 -14.69
N TRP A 324 0.21 19.28 -14.57
CA TRP A 324 -0.47 17.99 -14.39
C TRP A 324 -0.39 17.12 -15.64
N VAL A 325 -0.59 17.68 -16.84
CA VAL A 325 -0.59 16.88 -18.09
C VAL A 325 0.74 16.13 -18.32
N PRO A 326 1.92 16.78 -18.28
CA PRO A 326 3.19 16.07 -18.42
C PRO A 326 3.40 15.00 -17.33
N GLN A 327 2.96 15.25 -16.10
CA GLN A 327 3.10 14.28 -15.02
C GLN A 327 2.25 13.02 -15.24
N VAL A 328 1.05 13.18 -15.79
CA VAL A 328 0.20 12.03 -16.14
C VAL A 328 0.81 11.26 -17.30
N ILE A 329 1.34 11.93 -18.33
CA ILE A 329 2.02 11.26 -19.45
C ILE A 329 3.21 10.44 -18.94
N VAL A 330 4.07 11.04 -18.10
CA VAL A 330 5.21 10.33 -17.50
C VAL A 330 4.75 9.15 -16.66
N ALA A 331 3.67 9.28 -15.88
CA ALA A 331 3.14 8.18 -15.08
C ALA A 331 2.61 7.04 -15.95
N VAL A 332 1.88 7.34 -17.03
CA VAL A 332 1.40 6.34 -17.99
C VAL A 332 2.59 5.61 -18.62
N LEU A 333 3.56 6.33 -19.16
CA LEU A 333 4.75 5.74 -19.77
C LEU A 333 5.54 4.88 -18.78
N ALA A 334 5.73 5.37 -17.55
CA ALA A 334 6.47 4.64 -16.53
C ALA A 334 5.77 3.35 -16.08
N LEU A 335 4.45 3.40 -15.84
CA LEU A 335 3.70 2.22 -15.38
C LEU A 335 3.49 1.20 -16.50
N THR A 336 3.17 1.64 -17.72
CA THR A 336 3.06 0.74 -18.87
C THR A 336 4.42 0.15 -19.25
N GLY A 337 5.50 0.94 -19.15
CA GLY A 337 6.86 0.43 -19.32
C GLY A 337 7.23 -0.61 -18.28
N ALA A 338 6.91 -0.35 -17.00
CA ALA A 338 7.14 -1.31 -15.92
C ALA A 338 6.33 -2.61 -16.09
N TRP A 339 5.08 -2.53 -16.60
CA TRP A 339 4.29 -3.71 -16.96
C TRP A 339 4.99 -4.56 -18.02
N TRP A 340 5.48 -3.94 -19.09
CA TRP A 340 6.20 -4.64 -20.14
C TRP A 340 7.49 -5.27 -19.64
N VAL A 341 8.30 -4.52 -18.89
CA VAL A 341 9.55 -5.03 -18.32
C VAL A 341 9.28 -6.19 -17.37
N GLN A 342 8.26 -6.12 -16.52
CA GLN A 342 7.90 -7.22 -15.61
C GLN A 342 7.53 -8.50 -16.38
N ASN A 343 6.65 -8.39 -17.38
CA ASN A 343 6.23 -9.57 -18.16
C ASN A 343 7.37 -10.12 -19.03
N TRP A 344 8.25 -9.25 -19.53
CA TRP A 344 9.47 -9.67 -20.22
C TRP A 344 10.42 -10.45 -19.30
N LEU A 345 10.67 -9.94 -18.08
CA LEU A 345 11.48 -10.62 -17.06
C LEU A 345 10.89 -11.97 -16.64
N TRP A 346 9.56 -12.09 -16.61
CA TRP A 346 8.89 -13.36 -16.32
C TRP A 346 9.10 -14.37 -17.45
N ARG A 347 9.00 -13.93 -18.72
CA ARG A 347 9.17 -14.80 -19.90
C ARG A 347 10.56 -15.38 -20.03
N THR A 348 11.58 -14.61 -19.64
CA THR A 348 12.98 -15.07 -19.71
C THR A 348 13.35 -15.97 -18.53
N ASP A 349 12.39 -16.28 -17.63
CA ASP A 349 12.60 -16.90 -16.32
C ASP A 349 13.71 -16.17 -15.53
N GLU A 350 13.94 -14.89 -15.87
CA GLU A 350 15.05 -14.10 -15.35
C GLU A 350 14.72 -13.53 -13.98
N LEU A 351 13.46 -13.35 -13.64
CA LEU A 351 13.11 -12.81 -12.35
C LEU A 351 11.73 -13.25 -11.89
N ARG A 352 11.67 -13.90 -10.73
CA ARG A 352 10.43 -14.24 -10.03
C ARG A 352 9.97 -13.15 -9.05
N VAL A 353 10.76 -12.08 -8.87
CA VAL A 353 10.43 -10.96 -8.00
C VAL A 353 9.64 -9.92 -8.78
N GLU A 354 8.53 -9.42 -8.23
CA GLU A 354 7.82 -8.32 -8.86
C GLU A 354 8.53 -6.99 -8.58
N LEU A 355 8.86 -6.23 -9.64
CA LEU A 355 9.50 -4.92 -9.56
C LEU A 355 8.73 -3.95 -8.65
N LEU A 356 7.40 -4.03 -8.68
CA LEU A 356 6.53 -3.13 -7.95
C LEU A 356 6.45 -3.46 -6.46
N GLU A 357 6.46 -4.74 -6.09
CA GLU A 357 6.57 -5.17 -4.70
C GLU A 357 7.82 -4.57 -4.04
N GLY A 358 8.93 -4.57 -4.76
CA GLY A 358 10.16 -3.93 -4.31
C GLY A 358 10.03 -2.43 -4.06
N VAL A 359 9.32 -1.70 -4.93
CA VAL A 359 9.05 -0.26 -4.76
C VAL A 359 8.12 0.01 -3.57
N VAL A 360 7.10 -0.84 -3.38
CA VAL A 360 6.19 -0.76 -2.21
C VAL A 360 6.96 -1.03 -0.92
N LEU A 361 7.75 -2.10 -0.87
CA LEU A 361 8.59 -2.46 0.28
C LEU A 361 9.50 -1.30 0.67
N ALA A 362 10.23 -0.76 -0.30
CA ALA A 362 11.06 0.41 -0.13
C ALA A 362 10.31 1.61 0.46
N ALA A 363 9.13 1.94 -0.07
CA ALA A 363 8.35 3.06 0.43
C ALA A 363 7.92 2.86 1.90
N VAL A 364 7.54 1.64 2.28
CA VAL A 364 7.22 1.31 3.68
C VAL A 364 8.45 1.44 4.58
N LEU A 365 9.60 0.92 4.14
CA LEU A 365 10.87 1.05 4.86
C LEU A 365 11.26 2.51 5.06
N LEU A 366 11.08 3.35 4.03
CA LEU A 366 11.32 4.77 4.11
C LEU A 366 10.37 5.48 5.07
N ASP A 367 9.10 5.09 5.10
CA ASP A 367 8.13 5.62 6.05
C ASP A 367 8.52 5.28 7.50
N ILE A 368 8.96 4.04 7.75
CA ILE A 368 9.47 3.62 9.06
C ILE A 368 10.72 4.43 9.44
N PHE A 369 11.70 4.53 8.53
CA PHE A 369 12.94 5.27 8.78
C PHE A 369 12.69 6.75 9.09
N HIS A 370 11.83 7.41 8.32
CA HIS A 370 11.50 8.83 8.53
C HIS A 370 10.69 9.03 9.81
N GLU A 371 9.77 8.14 10.15
CA GLU A 371 9.07 8.19 11.43
C GLU A 371 10.05 8.03 12.60
N MET A 372 10.97 7.06 12.53
CA MET A 372 11.98 6.87 13.58
C MET A 372 12.85 8.12 13.76
N ARG A 373 13.33 8.69 12.66
CA ARG A 373 14.13 9.92 12.67
C ARG A 373 13.34 11.09 13.27
N ALA A 374 12.09 11.28 12.84
CA ALA A 374 11.23 12.33 13.35
C ALA A 374 10.97 12.20 14.86
N ARG A 375 10.76 10.97 15.36
CA ARG A 375 10.55 10.73 16.79
C ARG A 375 11.81 11.00 17.63
N ARG A 376 13.01 10.74 17.09
CA ARG A 376 14.28 11.11 17.74
C ARG A 376 14.49 12.63 17.78
N LEU A 377 14.10 13.34 16.72
CA LEU A 377 14.29 14.80 16.62
C LEU A 377 13.27 15.59 17.45
N LEU A 378 12.01 15.16 17.46
CA LEU A 378 10.92 15.94 18.05
C LEU A 378 10.77 15.76 19.57
N ASN A 379 11.30 14.67 20.15
CA ASN A 379 11.16 14.25 21.55
C ASN A 379 9.69 14.29 22.09
N ASP A 380 9.17 13.14 22.56
CA ASP A 380 7.76 13.01 22.98
C ASP A 380 6.76 13.42 21.87
N ALA A 381 7.01 12.94 20.65
CA ALA A 381 6.19 13.23 19.47
C ALA A 381 4.85 12.48 19.52
N VAL A 382 3.75 13.21 19.35
CA VAL A 382 2.39 12.67 19.38
C VAL A 382 1.73 12.87 18.02
N VAL A 383 0.88 11.92 17.64
CA VAL A 383 0.06 12.05 16.43
C VAL A 383 -1.03 13.10 16.64
N VAL A 384 -1.07 14.08 15.76
CA VAL A 384 -1.97 15.23 15.77
C VAL A 384 -2.72 15.28 14.44
N GLY A 385 -3.88 14.61 14.43
CA GLY A 385 -4.80 14.65 13.31
C GLY A 385 -4.42 13.74 12.15
N GLU A 386 -5.41 13.51 11.29
CA GLU A 386 -5.33 12.61 10.15
C GLU A 386 -5.70 13.39 8.89
N LEU A 387 -4.72 13.56 8.02
CA LEU A 387 -4.90 14.12 6.70
C LEU A 387 -5.33 13.01 5.75
N HIS A 388 -6.46 13.22 5.09
CA HIS A 388 -7.06 12.23 4.20
C HIS A 388 -6.67 12.46 2.74
N ARG A 389 -6.26 13.70 2.43
CA ARG A 389 -5.92 14.17 1.09
C ARG A 389 -4.42 14.41 1.05
N ILE A 390 -3.72 13.72 0.16
CA ILE A 390 -2.25 13.83 0.02
C ILE A 390 -1.85 15.27 -0.29
N TYR A 391 -2.54 15.93 -1.21
CA TYR A 391 -2.31 17.33 -1.56
C TYR A 391 -2.57 18.34 -0.42
N ALA A 392 -3.27 17.92 0.65
CA ALA A 392 -3.48 18.77 1.82
C ALA A 392 -2.27 18.74 2.78
N LEU A 393 -1.34 17.80 2.59
CA LEU A 393 -0.16 17.66 3.45
C LEU A 393 0.75 18.88 3.35
N ASP A 394 1.09 19.31 2.13
CA ASP A 394 1.92 20.51 1.92
C ASP A 394 1.32 21.74 2.60
N VAL A 395 0.00 21.87 2.50
CA VAL A 395 -0.75 23.01 3.04
C VAL A 395 -0.78 22.97 4.56
N ALA A 396 -0.98 21.78 5.14
CA ALA A 396 -0.94 21.56 6.57
C ALA A 396 0.45 21.82 7.16
N LEU A 397 1.51 21.34 6.51
CA LEU A 397 2.89 21.55 6.94
C LEU A 397 3.28 23.03 6.83
N ALA A 398 2.93 23.70 5.74
CA ALA A 398 3.17 25.13 5.59
C ALA A 398 2.44 25.96 6.67
N LEU A 399 1.20 25.58 7.03
CA LEU A 399 0.44 26.24 8.09
C LEU A 399 1.09 26.06 9.46
N LEU A 400 1.54 24.85 9.79
CA LEU A 400 2.22 24.58 11.07
C LEU A 400 3.58 25.27 11.13
N GLU A 401 4.32 25.30 10.02
CA GLU A 401 5.62 25.96 9.91
C GLU A 401 5.51 27.49 10.05
N ARG A 402 4.45 28.11 9.51
CA ARG A 402 4.14 29.55 9.73
C ARG A 402 3.92 29.89 11.20
N GLU A 403 3.40 28.94 11.97
CA GLU A 403 3.09 29.10 13.39
C GLU A 403 4.24 28.66 14.31
N GLY A 404 5.41 28.33 13.73
CA GLY A 404 6.60 27.88 14.47
C GLY A 404 6.53 26.44 15.00
N ILE A 405 5.53 25.66 14.58
CA ILE A 405 5.32 24.29 15.05
C ILE A 405 6.08 23.32 14.15
N GLN A 406 7.07 22.61 14.72
CA GLN A 406 7.74 21.52 14.01
C GLN A 406 6.77 20.34 13.86
N ALA A 407 6.57 19.92 12.61
CA ALA A 407 5.61 18.88 12.28
C ALA A 407 6.19 17.90 11.28
N ALA A 408 5.74 16.65 11.42
CA ALA A 408 6.39 15.53 10.81
C ALA A 408 5.40 14.50 10.27
N PRO A 409 5.16 14.38 8.96
CA PRO A 409 4.25 13.35 8.48
C PRO A 409 4.79 11.94 8.70
N ARG A 410 3.83 11.05 8.96
CA ARG A 410 3.97 9.61 9.00
C ARG A 410 3.29 9.03 7.75
N THR A 411 3.90 8.00 7.18
CA THR A 411 3.34 7.23 6.06
C THR A 411 3.12 8.07 4.78
N VAL A 412 4.14 8.82 4.37
CA VAL A 412 4.11 9.65 3.16
C VAL A 412 4.37 8.81 1.93
N PHE A 413 5.42 8.00 1.95
CA PHE A 413 5.95 7.35 0.76
C PHE A 413 4.97 6.28 0.27
N HIS A 414 4.56 5.38 1.17
CA HIS A 414 3.66 4.30 0.80
C HIS A 414 2.27 4.83 0.40
N ARG A 415 1.78 5.85 1.10
CA ARG A 415 0.52 6.53 0.74
C ARG A 415 0.58 7.24 -0.60
N THR A 416 1.77 7.70 -1.00
CA THR A 416 1.99 8.37 -2.27
C THR A 416 1.98 7.40 -3.45
N LEU A 417 2.47 6.18 -3.23
CA LEU A 417 2.35 5.08 -4.21
C LEU A 417 0.91 4.58 -4.28
N LEU A 418 0.29 4.33 -3.13
CA LEU A 418 -1.07 3.81 -3.01
C LEU A 418 -2.05 4.93 -2.65
N GLN A 419 -2.31 5.81 -3.62
CA GLN A 419 -3.18 6.98 -3.39
C GLN A 419 -4.66 6.60 -3.22
N PHE A 420 -5.07 5.51 -3.88
CA PHE A 420 -6.45 5.01 -3.89
C PHE A 420 -6.61 3.86 -2.91
N PHE A 421 -5.60 3.00 -2.84
CA PHE A 421 -5.53 1.94 -1.86
C PHE A 421 -5.30 2.50 -0.47
N GLY A 422 -5.96 1.87 0.46
CA GLY A 422 -5.67 2.09 1.86
C GLY A 422 -6.71 1.40 2.70
N PRO A 423 -6.45 0.16 3.15
CA PRO A 423 -6.58 -0.08 4.57
C PRO A 423 -6.10 1.17 5.29
N TYR A 424 -7.02 1.91 5.90
CA TYR A 424 -6.85 3.32 6.30
C TYR A 424 -5.38 3.68 6.62
N LEU A 425 -4.72 4.31 5.64
CA LEU A 425 -3.37 4.89 5.71
C LEU A 425 -3.51 6.40 5.95
N PRO A 426 -3.98 6.86 7.12
CA PRO A 426 -4.10 8.28 7.36
C PRO A 426 -2.70 8.89 7.32
N LEU A 427 -2.55 9.99 6.58
CA LEU A 427 -1.36 10.83 6.71
C LEU A 427 -1.43 11.47 8.09
N GLN A 428 -0.72 10.88 9.03
CA GLN A 428 -0.68 11.33 10.41
C GLN A 428 0.45 12.33 10.56
N LEU A 429 0.19 13.43 11.28
CA LEU A 429 1.23 14.41 11.58
C LEU A 429 1.75 14.19 13.00
N LEU A 430 3.03 13.96 13.13
CA LEU A 430 3.76 13.93 14.39
C LEU A 430 4.14 15.36 14.76
N VAL A 431 3.81 15.77 15.98
CA VAL A 431 4.10 17.10 16.52
C VAL A 431 4.56 16.92 17.96
N PRO A 432 5.48 17.76 18.48
CA PRO A 432 5.83 17.74 19.90
C PRO A 432 4.58 17.84 20.78
N ARG A 433 4.52 17.06 21.86
CA ARG A 433 3.34 16.99 22.74
C ARG A 433 2.87 18.36 23.25
N ARG A 434 3.81 19.27 23.52
CA ARG A 434 3.55 20.67 23.93
C ARG A 434 2.68 21.44 22.93
N ASP A 435 2.88 21.19 21.63
CA ASP A 435 2.22 21.93 20.54
C ASP A 435 0.94 21.22 20.05
N ALA A 436 0.61 20.05 20.61
CA ALA A 436 -0.45 19.19 20.11
C ALA A 436 -1.84 19.86 20.10
N LYS A 437 -2.19 20.62 21.14
CA LYS A 437 -3.49 21.34 21.19
C LYS A 437 -3.56 22.42 20.11
N ARG A 438 -2.49 23.20 19.94
CA ARG A 438 -2.40 24.30 18.94
C ARG A 438 -2.43 23.73 17.52
N ALA A 439 -1.65 22.69 17.25
CA ALA A 439 -1.62 22.01 15.96
C ALA A 439 -2.98 21.40 15.61
N ARG A 440 -3.70 20.75 16.54
CA ARG A 440 -5.07 20.25 16.29
C ARG A 440 -6.04 21.37 15.88
N LYS A 441 -5.94 22.55 16.51
CA LYS A 441 -6.80 23.70 16.19
C LYS A 441 -6.53 24.22 14.77
N LEU A 442 -5.27 24.31 14.39
CA LEU A 442 -4.84 24.74 13.04
C LEU A 442 -5.26 23.74 11.97
N LEU A 443 -5.03 22.44 12.21
CA LEU A 443 -5.36 21.38 11.24
C LEU A 443 -6.85 21.27 10.96
N ARG A 444 -7.74 21.68 11.88
CA ARG A 444 -9.18 21.77 11.62
C ARG A 444 -9.52 22.70 10.45
N ARG A 445 -8.72 23.74 10.21
CA ARG A 445 -8.88 24.66 9.05
C ARG A 445 -8.59 23.97 7.73
N VAL A 446 -7.67 22.99 7.74
CA VAL A 446 -7.26 22.22 6.56
C VAL A 446 -8.21 21.03 6.32
N THR A 447 -8.65 20.34 7.38
CA THR A 447 -9.50 19.16 7.27
C THR A 447 -10.98 19.49 7.05
N GLY A 448 -11.38 20.76 7.15
CA GLY A 448 -12.71 21.23 6.77
C GLY A 448 -13.86 20.63 7.57
N ARG A 449 -13.74 20.47 8.90
CA ARG A 449 -14.91 20.09 9.72
C ARG A 449 -15.97 21.20 9.56
N PRO A 450 -17.20 20.90 9.09
CA PRO A 450 -18.28 21.86 9.22
C PRO A 450 -18.46 22.15 10.72
N ARG A 451 -18.65 23.42 11.07
CA ARG A 451 -19.23 23.77 12.38
C ARG A 451 -20.57 23.04 12.42
N HIS A 452 -20.71 22.02 13.26
CA HIS A 452 -22.04 21.61 13.70
C HIS A 452 -22.65 22.87 14.32
N ARG A 453 -23.60 23.49 13.62
CA ARG A 453 -24.60 24.32 14.28
C ARG A 453 -25.29 23.36 15.26
N ARG A 454 -25.27 23.77 16.53
CA ARG A 454 -25.95 23.05 17.62
C ARG A 454 -27.42 22.89 17.30
#